data_AF-A0A7J4R850-F1
#
_entry.id   AF-A0A7J4R850-F1
#
_cell.length_a   1.000
_cell.length_b   1.000
_cell.length_c   1.000
_cell.angle_alpha   90.00
_cell.angle_beta   90.00
_cell.angle_gamma   90.00
#
_symmetry.space_group_name_H-M   'P 1'
#
loop_
_entity.id
_entity.type
_entity.pdbx_description
1 polymer ?
#
loop_
_entity_poly.entity_id
_entity_poly.type
_entity_poly.pdbx_seq_one_letter_code
_entity_poly.pdbx_strand_id
1 'polypeptide(L)'
;MPTHKKRSGKKRKRLGLLSFIGLLLYYALYAVWAALKAFFSLLTWLIRGAASKARRISRKRRQPHSVAAYEGFAEVMALEGSLTEFEGWMLGSKSRIGIILGARGTGKSALGLRILENIHANTNKRIYAMGFLQADLPPWIEVIDSIEGITSNAVVLLDEGGIEFSSREAMSGVNKLLSALLLISRHKDLSILFITQNSANLEVNAIRQADFLLMKPSSLLQMDFERKGIRERYREVEGHFSRFRGKKGLTYAYSDHYRGFVTNSLPSFWSEKVSKAYMGNEGVRAAEREMTNPSLRR
;
A
#
# COMPACT_ATOMS: atom_id res chain seq x y z
N MET A 1 80.85 -0.65 -53.92
CA MET A 1 79.44 -0.28 -53.69
C MET A 1 78.83 -1.38 -52.83
N PRO A 2 78.18 -1.13 -51.68
CA PRO A 2 77.18 -0.08 -51.45
C PRO A 2 77.43 0.80 -50.21
N THR A 3 76.85 2.00 -50.22
CA THR A 3 76.92 3.00 -49.15
C THR A 3 75.72 2.87 -48.21
N HIS A 4 75.97 2.49 -46.96
CA HIS A 4 74.95 2.39 -45.92
C HIS A 4 74.57 3.80 -45.40
N LYS A 5 73.43 4.33 -45.85
CA LYS A 5 72.85 5.60 -45.38
C LYS A 5 72.24 5.45 -43.98
N LYS A 6 72.94 5.90 -42.93
CA LYS A 6 72.38 6.16 -41.59
C LYS A 6 71.55 7.45 -41.61
N ARG A 7 70.25 7.38 -41.81
CA ARG A 7 69.31 8.50 -41.55
C ARG A 7 67.97 7.96 -41.02
N SER A 8 67.69 8.09 -39.72
CA SER A 8 66.31 8.27 -39.18
C SER A 8 66.18 8.42 -37.65
N GLY A 9 67.22 8.70 -36.87
CA GLY A 9 67.12 8.70 -35.39
C GLY A 9 66.37 9.88 -34.73
N LYS A 10 66.14 11.00 -35.42
CA LYS A 10 65.65 12.24 -34.77
C LYS A 10 64.13 12.49 -34.85
N LYS A 11 63.38 11.81 -35.73
CA LYS A 11 61.91 12.01 -35.84
C LYS A 11 61.11 11.26 -34.75
N ARG A 12 61.68 10.25 -34.09
CA ARG A 12 60.98 9.44 -33.08
C ARG A 12 60.79 10.14 -31.72
N LYS A 13 61.68 11.08 -31.33
CA LYS A 13 61.59 11.78 -30.03
C LYS A 13 60.53 12.90 -29.99
N ARG A 14 60.17 13.52 -31.12
CA ARG A 14 59.12 14.57 -31.16
C ARG A 14 57.70 14.02 -31.12
N LEU A 15 57.48 12.77 -31.56
CA LEU A 15 56.15 12.13 -31.45
C LEU A 15 55.75 11.85 -29.99
N GLY A 16 56.72 11.50 -29.13
CA GLY A 16 56.44 11.16 -27.72
C GLY A 16 56.02 12.36 -26.85
N LEU A 17 56.48 13.57 -27.17
CA LEU A 17 56.13 14.77 -26.40
C LEU A 17 54.70 15.24 -26.72
N LEU A 18 54.30 15.20 -27.99
CA LEU A 18 52.94 15.56 -28.41
C LEU A 18 51.90 14.58 -27.86
N SER A 19 52.23 13.28 -27.81
CA SER A 19 51.33 12.28 -27.20
C SER A 19 51.18 12.48 -25.69
N PHE A 20 52.22 12.94 -25.00
CA PHE A 20 52.15 13.22 -23.56
C PHE A 20 51.25 14.43 -23.25
N ILE A 21 51.38 15.52 -24.02
CA ILE A 21 50.53 16.71 -23.88
C ILE A 21 49.05 16.36 -24.16
N GLY A 22 48.78 15.57 -25.20
CA GLY A 22 47.42 15.11 -25.50
C GLY A 22 46.78 14.30 -24.37
N LEU A 23 47.56 13.41 -23.74
CA LEU A 23 47.10 12.60 -22.60
C LEU A 23 46.76 13.49 -21.39
N LEU A 24 47.61 14.47 -21.09
CA LEU A 24 47.42 15.40 -19.97
C LEU A 24 46.17 16.27 -20.17
N LEU A 25 45.95 16.76 -21.41
CA LEU A 25 44.76 17.50 -21.78
C LEU A 25 43.49 16.65 -21.69
N TYR A 26 43.56 15.37 -22.12
CA TYR A 26 42.45 14.43 -22.01
C TYR A 26 42.04 14.19 -20.55
N TYR A 27 42.99 13.95 -19.66
CA TYR A 27 42.70 13.76 -18.23
C TYR A 27 42.17 15.04 -17.57
N ALA A 28 42.67 16.22 -17.96
CA ALA A 28 42.13 17.49 -17.47
C ALA A 28 40.67 17.68 -17.89
N LEU A 29 40.33 17.43 -19.17
CA LEU A 29 38.95 17.49 -19.67
C LEU A 29 38.05 16.45 -19.00
N TYR A 30 38.56 15.23 -18.80
CA TYR A 30 37.83 14.16 -18.11
C TYR A 30 37.53 14.53 -16.65
N ALA A 31 38.50 15.10 -15.93
CA ALA A 31 38.31 15.57 -14.56
C ALA A 31 37.26 16.69 -14.46
N VAL A 32 37.29 17.66 -15.39
CA VAL A 32 36.27 18.72 -15.48
C VAL A 32 34.88 18.13 -15.75
N TRP A 33 34.77 17.18 -16.69
CA TRP A 33 33.51 16.51 -17.00
C TRP A 33 32.97 15.71 -15.80
N ALA A 34 33.83 14.98 -15.08
CA ALA A 34 33.46 14.24 -13.88
C ALA A 34 32.98 15.18 -12.75
N ALA A 35 33.66 16.31 -12.55
CA ALA A 35 33.26 17.33 -11.58
C ALA A 35 31.90 17.96 -11.92
N LEU A 36 31.66 18.29 -13.20
CA LEU A 36 30.36 18.79 -13.66
C LEU A 36 29.25 17.75 -13.45
N LYS A 37 29.52 16.48 -13.73
CA LYS A 37 28.55 15.39 -13.51
C LYS A 37 28.20 15.22 -12.03
N ALA A 38 29.20 15.31 -11.14
CA ALA A 38 29.01 15.26 -9.69
C ALA A 38 28.24 16.50 -9.17
N PHE A 39 28.51 17.68 -9.73
CA PHE A 39 27.77 18.90 -9.39
C PHE A 39 26.30 18.81 -9.80
N PHE A 40 26.02 18.37 -11.03
CA PHE A 40 24.66 18.17 -11.51
C PHE A 40 23.91 17.09 -10.72
N SER A 41 24.56 16.00 -10.33
CA SER A 41 23.93 14.98 -9.48
C SER A 41 23.60 15.51 -8.09
N LEU A 42 24.49 16.31 -7.49
CA LEU A 42 24.23 16.97 -6.20
C LEU A 42 23.08 18.00 -6.30
N LEU A 43 23.09 18.83 -7.35
CA LEU A 43 22.05 19.82 -7.59
C LEU A 43 20.68 19.18 -7.79
N THR A 44 20.61 18.12 -8.61
CA THR A 44 19.36 17.37 -8.82
C THR A 44 18.88 16.68 -7.54
N TRP A 45 19.79 16.16 -6.72
CA TRP A 45 19.46 15.61 -5.39
C TRP A 45 18.87 16.68 -4.45
N LEU A 46 19.50 17.86 -4.38
CA LEU A 46 19.00 18.98 -3.57
C LEU A 46 17.63 19.48 -4.04
N ILE A 47 17.43 19.66 -5.35
CA ILE A 47 16.15 20.09 -5.92
C ILE A 47 15.05 19.05 -5.62
N ARG A 48 15.35 17.75 -5.76
CA ARG A 48 14.42 16.67 -5.39
C ARG A 48 14.10 16.68 -3.89
N GLY A 49 15.10 16.92 -3.05
CA GLY A 49 14.93 17.07 -1.61
C GLY A 49 14.00 18.24 -1.25
N ALA A 50 14.23 19.42 -1.84
CA ALA A 50 13.40 20.61 -1.61
C ALA A 50 11.97 20.43 -2.13
N ALA A 51 11.81 19.89 -3.34
CA ALA A 51 10.50 19.62 -3.93
C ALA A 51 9.69 18.60 -3.11
N SER A 52 10.34 17.53 -2.61
CA SER A 52 9.67 16.55 -1.75
C SER A 52 9.22 17.17 -0.42
N LYS A 53 10.04 18.05 0.18
CA LYS A 53 9.71 18.77 1.43
C LYS A 53 8.56 19.76 1.24
N ALA A 54 8.57 20.55 0.16
CA ALA A 54 7.50 21.48 -0.19
C ALA A 54 6.17 20.75 -0.49
N ARG A 55 6.23 19.61 -1.22
CA ARG A 55 5.06 18.75 -1.46
C ARG A 55 4.50 18.17 -0.16
N ARG A 56 5.35 17.74 0.78
CA ARG A 56 4.92 17.27 2.11
C ARG A 56 4.18 18.36 2.89
N ILE A 57 4.67 19.60 2.85
CA ILE A 57 4.03 20.75 3.53
C ILE A 57 2.68 21.10 2.90
N SER A 58 2.61 21.17 1.56
CA SER A 58 1.36 21.44 0.84
C SER A 58 0.31 20.33 1.07
N ARG A 59 0.74 19.06 1.09
CA ARG A 59 -0.14 17.93 1.40
C ARG A 59 -0.71 18.00 2.81
N LYS A 60 0.09 18.37 3.81
CA LYS A 60 -0.39 18.53 5.20
C LYS A 60 -1.53 19.56 5.34
N ARG A 61 -1.56 20.61 4.52
CA ARG A 61 -2.64 21.63 4.56
C ARG A 61 -3.99 21.16 4.00
N ARG A 62 -4.06 20.01 3.34
CA ARG A 62 -5.30 19.50 2.70
C ARG A 62 -5.91 18.29 3.39
N GLN A 63 -5.26 17.76 4.43
CA GLN A 63 -5.76 16.57 5.11
C GLN A 63 -7.04 16.90 5.90
N PRO A 64 -8.02 16.00 5.93
CA PRO A 64 -9.16 16.15 6.82
C PRO A 64 -8.67 16.13 8.26
N HIS A 65 -8.91 17.23 8.98
CA HIS A 65 -8.71 17.28 10.43
C HIS A 65 -9.93 16.65 11.09
N SER A 66 -9.97 15.32 11.15
CA SER A 66 -10.94 14.59 11.97
C SER A 66 -10.25 14.03 13.21
N VAL A 67 -10.92 14.19 14.35
CA VAL A 67 -10.60 13.43 15.56
C VAL A 67 -11.24 12.06 15.39
N ALA A 68 -10.51 11.00 15.73
CA ALA A 68 -11.07 9.65 15.68
C ALA A 68 -12.24 9.53 16.66
N ALA A 69 -13.38 9.07 16.16
CA ALA A 69 -14.59 8.87 16.96
C ALA A 69 -14.94 7.38 17.00
N TYR A 70 -15.00 6.83 18.20
CA TYR A 70 -15.46 5.46 18.40
C TYR A 70 -16.96 5.36 18.16
N GLU A 71 -17.37 4.42 17.30
CA GLU A 71 -18.76 4.04 17.11
C GLU A 71 -18.82 2.53 16.85
N GLY A 72 -19.32 1.78 17.84
CA GLY A 72 -19.44 0.33 17.75
C GLY A 72 -20.38 -0.14 16.65
N PHE A 73 -20.32 -1.43 16.36
CA PHE A 73 -21.25 -2.10 15.47
C PHE A 73 -22.66 -2.12 16.06
N ALA A 74 -23.66 -1.92 15.20
CA ALA A 74 -25.04 -2.17 15.56
C ALA A 74 -25.45 -3.58 15.16
N GLU A 75 -25.81 -4.41 16.14
CA GLU A 75 -26.27 -5.77 15.92
C GLU A 75 -27.59 -5.80 15.13
N VAL A 76 -27.63 -6.60 14.07
CA VAL A 76 -28.86 -6.87 13.29
C VAL A 76 -29.44 -8.22 13.66
N MET A 77 -28.58 -9.22 13.83
CA MET A 77 -28.97 -10.59 14.15
C MET A 77 -27.75 -11.35 14.66
N ALA A 78 -27.80 -11.81 15.91
CA ALA A 78 -26.85 -12.80 16.42
C ALA A 78 -27.29 -14.21 15.97
N LEU A 79 -26.33 -15.01 15.50
CA LEU A 79 -26.49 -16.44 15.35
C LEU A 79 -25.86 -17.16 16.55
N GLU A 80 -24.65 -16.74 16.93
CA GLU A 80 -23.91 -17.27 18.08
C GLU A 80 -22.95 -16.24 18.67
N GLY A 81 -22.60 -16.41 19.95
CA GLY A 81 -21.65 -15.58 20.66
C GLY A 81 -22.22 -14.21 21.07
N SER A 82 -21.32 -13.26 21.36
CA SER A 82 -21.68 -11.91 21.83
C SER A 82 -20.94 -10.85 21.03
N LEU A 83 -21.68 -9.89 20.46
CA LEU A 83 -21.08 -8.79 19.72
C LEU A 83 -20.12 -7.98 20.59
N THR A 84 -20.48 -7.71 21.84
CA THR A 84 -19.62 -6.96 22.77
C THR A 84 -18.32 -7.69 23.07
N GLU A 85 -18.38 -9.02 23.24
CA GLU A 85 -17.17 -9.83 23.41
C GLU A 85 -16.29 -9.80 22.18
N PHE A 86 -16.88 -9.95 20.98
CA PHE A 86 -16.16 -9.83 19.72
C PHE A 86 -15.52 -8.46 19.53
N GLU A 87 -16.23 -7.37 19.82
CA GLU A 87 -15.68 -6.02 19.72
C GLU A 87 -14.54 -5.80 20.73
N GLY A 88 -14.75 -6.15 22.00
CA GLY A 88 -13.70 -6.03 23.01
C GLY A 88 -12.48 -6.87 22.67
N TRP A 89 -12.70 -8.08 22.15
CA TRP A 89 -11.65 -8.96 21.67
C TRP A 89 -10.93 -8.38 20.45
N MET A 90 -11.65 -7.90 19.44
CA MET A 90 -11.11 -7.36 18.18
C MET A 90 -10.32 -6.06 18.41
N LEU A 91 -10.82 -5.19 19.29
CA LEU A 91 -10.20 -3.91 19.62
C LEU A 91 -9.06 -4.04 20.64
N GLY A 92 -8.84 -5.25 21.19
CA GLY A 92 -7.85 -5.51 22.21
C GLY A 92 -6.39 -5.26 21.79
N SER A 93 -5.49 -5.43 22.76
CA SER A 93 -4.06 -5.17 22.55
C SER A 93 -3.36 -6.21 21.69
N LYS A 94 -3.84 -7.46 21.63
CA LYS A 94 -3.17 -8.55 20.91
C LYS A 94 -3.19 -8.37 19.39
N SER A 95 -2.12 -8.82 18.73
CA SER A 95 -2.04 -9.04 17.29
C SER A 95 -3.20 -9.90 16.79
N ARG A 96 -3.81 -9.45 15.69
CA ARG A 96 -4.97 -10.11 15.05
C ARG A 96 -4.92 -9.97 13.55
N ILE A 97 -5.43 -10.96 12.85
CA ILE A 97 -5.54 -10.99 11.39
C ILE A 97 -7.02 -11.07 11.03
N GLY A 98 -7.55 -9.97 10.51
CA GLY A 98 -8.91 -9.90 9.99
C GLY A 98 -8.91 -9.86 8.47
N ILE A 99 -9.90 -10.53 7.85
CA ILE A 99 -10.12 -10.43 6.40
C ILE A 99 -11.52 -9.87 6.14
N ILE A 100 -11.60 -8.86 5.27
CA ILE A 100 -12.85 -8.28 4.78
C ILE A 100 -13.06 -8.73 3.32
N LEU A 101 -14.17 -9.42 3.08
CA LEU A 101 -14.56 -9.98 1.78
C LEU A 101 -15.84 -9.35 1.25
N GLY A 102 -16.06 -9.44 -0.06
CA GLY A 102 -17.35 -9.10 -0.69
C GLY A 102 -17.20 -8.30 -1.99
N ALA A 103 -18.32 -8.02 -2.65
CA ALA A 103 -18.32 -7.47 -4.00
C ALA A 103 -17.78 -6.03 -4.09
N ARG A 104 -17.44 -5.59 -5.31
CA ARG A 104 -17.09 -4.19 -5.57
C ARG A 104 -18.26 -3.28 -5.17
N GLY A 105 -17.94 -2.15 -4.52
CA GLY A 105 -18.95 -1.15 -4.13
C GLY A 105 -19.76 -1.49 -2.87
N THR A 106 -19.47 -2.58 -2.16
CA THR A 106 -20.21 -2.98 -0.95
C THR A 106 -19.74 -2.29 0.34
N GLY A 107 -18.80 -1.34 0.23
CA GLY A 107 -18.30 -0.57 1.38
C GLY A 107 -17.25 -1.28 2.24
N LYS A 108 -16.46 -2.20 1.67
CA LYS A 108 -15.36 -2.87 2.40
C LYS A 108 -14.33 -1.88 2.95
N SER A 109 -13.84 -0.95 2.13
CA SER A 109 -12.88 0.07 2.56
C SER A 109 -13.46 1.00 3.63
N ALA A 110 -14.75 1.33 3.54
CA ALA A 110 -15.45 2.08 4.59
C ALA A 110 -15.49 1.32 5.92
N LEU A 111 -15.82 0.03 5.88
CA LEU A 111 -15.78 -0.85 7.04
C LEU A 111 -14.38 -0.94 7.64
N GLY A 112 -13.36 -1.17 6.80
CA GLY A 112 -11.96 -1.25 7.24
C GLY A 112 -11.49 0.02 7.92
N LEU A 113 -11.74 1.18 7.31
CA LEU A 113 -11.40 2.48 7.90
C LEU A 113 -12.19 2.79 9.18
N ARG A 114 -13.46 2.39 9.26
CA ARG A 114 -14.26 2.51 10.49
C ARG A 114 -13.67 1.65 11.62
N ILE A 115 -13.23 0.43 11.32
CA ILE A 115 -12.54 -0.43 12.30
C ILE A 115 -11.23 0.24 12.77
N LEU A 116 -10.43 0.78 11.85
CA LEU A 116 -9.21 1.50 12.22
C LEU A 116 -9.49 2.70 13.12
N GLU A 117 -10.52 3.47 12.80
CA GLU A 117 -10.95 4.61 13.61
C GLU A 117 -11.34 4.18 15.02
N ASN A 118 -12.14 3.11 15.15
CA ASN A 118 -12.55 2.57 16.44
C ASN A 118 -11.35 2.06 17.26
N ILE A 119 -10.39 1.37 16.62
CA ILE A 119 -9.17 0.92 17.29
C ILE A 119 -8.36 2.12 17.77
N HIS A 120 -8.15 3.13 16.92
CA HIS A 120 -7.38 4.31 17.31
C HIS A 120 -8.04 5.08 18.45
N ALA A 121 -9.35 5.30 18.36
CA ALA A 121 -10.11 5.99 19.40
C ALA A 121 -10.07 5.26 20.75
N ASN A 122 -10.10 3.92 20.75
CA ASN A 122 -10.14 3.12 21.98
C ASN A 122 -8.74 2.84 22.57
N THR A 123 -7.73 2.63 21.72
CA THR A 123 -6.41 2.12 22.15
C THR A 123 -5.26 3.09 21.93
N ASN A 124 -5.48 4.15 21.14
CA ASN A 124 -4.44 5.06 20.67
C ASN A 124 -3.28 4.36 19.93
N LYS A 125 -3.50 3.14 19.39
CA LYS A 125 -2.52 2.43 18.55
C LYS A 125 -2.17 3.24 17.31
N ARG A 126 -0.94 3.05 16.80
CA ARG A 126 -0.50 3.59 15.51
C ARG A 126 -1.28 2.90 14.39
N ILE A 127 -1.82 3.69 13.46
CA ILE A 127 -2.60 3.20 12.35
C ILE A 127 -1.85 3.42 11.05
N TYR A 128 -1.71 2.36 10.28
CA TYR A 128 -1.12 2.34 8.95
C TYR A 128 -2.14 1.91 7.92
N ALA A 129 -2.06 2.47 6.71
CA ALA A 129 -2.89 2.05 5.59
C ALA A 129 -2.05 1.93 4.32
N MET A 130 -2.23 0.85 3.56
CA MET A 130 -1.62 0.65 2.25
C MET A 130 -2.69 0.71 1.16
N GLY A 131 -2.33 1.32 0.03
CA GLY A 131 -3.23 1.49 -1.11
C GLY A 131 -4.08 2.76 -1.08
N PHE A 132 -3.89 3.65 -0.09
CA PHE A 132 -4.64 4.91 0.01
C PHE A 132 -3.76 6.12 -0.36
N LEU A 133 -4.40 7.28 -0.52
CA LEU A 133 -3.70 8.55 -0.65
C LEU A 133 -3.65 9.26 0.69
N GLN A 134 -2.45 9.63 1.15
CA GLN A 134 -2.27 10.33 2.42
C GLN A 134 -3.07 11.64 2.52
N ALA A 135 -3.34 12.30 1.38
CA ALA A 135 -4.11 13.54 1.33
C ALA A 135 -5.60 13.35 1.66
N ASP A 136 -6.13 12.14 1.46
CA ASP A 136 -7.54 11.83 1.69
C ASP A 136 -7.78 11.26 3.10
N LEU A 137 -6.71 10.91 3.82
CA LEU A 137 -6.78 10.32 5.16
C LEU A 137 -6.36 11.32 6.24
N PRO A 138 -6.92 11.20 7.46
CA PRO A 138 -6.56 12.06 8.57
C PRO A 138 -5.12 11.81 9.04
N PRO A 139 -4.48 12.78 9.71
CA PRO A 139 -3.06 12.70 10.08
C PRO A 139 -2.69 11.54 11.01
N TRP A 140 -3.66 10.95 11.72
CA TRP A 140 -3.44 9.79 12.59
C TRP A 140 -3.40 8.46 11.84
N ILE A 141 -3.74 8.43 10.54
CA ILE A 141 -3.50 7.30 9.65
C ILE A 141 -2.29 7.60 8.77
N GLU A 142 -1.23 6.81 8.94
CA GLU A 142 -0.03 6.91 8.11
C GLU A 142 -0.14 6.00 6.88
N VAL A 143 -0.06 6.58 5.69
CA VAL A 143 0.00 5.81 4.44
C VAL A 143 1.43 5.38 4.18
N ILE A 144 1.64 4.08 4.04
CA ILE A 144 2.95 3.47 3.80
C ILE A 144 2.96 2.73 2.46
N ASP A 145 4.11 2.76 1.80
CA ASP A 145 4.37 2.00 0.57
C ASP A 145 5.09 0.66 0.85
N SER A 146 5.66 0.51 2.05
CA SER A 146 6.45 -0.66 2.42
C SER A 146 6.37 -0.96 3.93
N ILE A 147 6.69 -2.20 4.32
CA ILE A 147 6.47 -2.74 5.67
C ILE A 147 7.56 -2.37 6.67
N GLU A 148 8.72 -1.96 6.16
CA GLU A 148 9.89 -1.64 6.96
C GLU A 148 9.63 -0.43 7.88
N GLY A 149 8.72 0.46 7.48
CA GLY A 149 8.32 1.64 8.27
C GLY A 149 7.34 1.36 9.41
N ILE A 150 6.81 0.14 9.53
CA ILE A 150 5.78 -0.18 10.53
C ILE A 150 6.42 -0.35 11.91
N THR A 151 5.98 0.45 12.87
CA THR A 151 6.36 0.33 14.29
C THR A 151 5.64 -0.84 14.96
N SER A 152 6.19 -1.36 16.05
CA SER A 152 5.50 -2.38 16.87
C SER A 152 4.20 -1.85 17.49
N ASN A 153 3.32 -2.77 17.90
CA ASN A 153 2.01 -2.48 18.51
C ASN A 153 1.16 -1.51 17.67
N ALA A 154 0.96 -1.90 16.41
CA ALA A 154 0.28 -1.07 15.42
C ALA A 154 -0.78 -1.88 14.65
N VAL A 155 -1.67 -1.16 13.97
CA VAL A 155 -2.70 -1.75 13.11
C VAL A 155 -2.46 -1.33 11.66
N VAL A 156 -2.53 -2.29 10.75
CA VAL A 156 -2.25 -2.10 9.33
C VAL A 156 -3.47 -2.52 8.52
N LEU A 157 -4.02 -1.58 7.75
CA LEU A 157 -5.06 -1.86 6.75
C LEU A 157 -4.41 -2.04 5.37
N LEU A 158 -4.72 -3.15 4.71
CA LEU A 158 -4.26 -3.46 3.36
C LEU A 158 -5.48 -3.53 2.45
N ASP A 159 -5.58 -2.64 1.46
CA ASP A 159 -6.64 -2.73 0.45
C ASP A 159 -6.08 -3.23 -0.88
N GLU A 160 -6.53 -4.42 -1.31
CA GLU A 160 -6.20 -5.02 -2.62
C GLU A 160 -6.42 -4.03 -3.76
N GLY A 161 -7.50 -3.25 -3.71
CA GLY A 161 -7.84 -2.27 -4.71
C GLY A 161 -6.82 -1.13 -4.85
N GLY A 162 -5.87 -0.97 -3.93
CA GLY A 162 -4.81 0.03 -4.03
C GLY A 162 -3.43 -0.53 -4.35
N ILE A 163 -3.20 -1.82 -4.10
CA ILE A 163 -1.88 -2.44 -4.28
C ILE A 163 -1.70 -2.93 -5.73
N GLU A 164 -2.78 -3.38 -6.40
CA GLU A 164 -2.70 -3.84 -7.79
C GLU A 164 -2.27 -2.75 -8.79
N PHE A 165 -2.47 -1.47 -8.45
CA PHE A 165 -2.17 -0.34 -9.35
C PHE A 165 -0.67 0.04 -9.41
N SER A 166 0.24 -0.67 -8.73
CA SER A 166 1.68 -0.31 -8.76
C SER A 166 2.56 -1.04 -9.78
N SER A 167 2.21 -2.22 -10.31
CA SER A 167 2.92 -2.87 -11.46
C SER A 167 2.32 -4.23 -11.84
N ARG A 168 2.50 -4.69 -13.09
CA ARG A 168 2.11 -6.04 -13.55
C ARG A 168 2.83 -7.20 -12.83
N GLU A 169 3.79 -6.91 -11.94
CA GLU A 169 4.44 -7.85 -11.02
C GLU A 169 3.71 -7.98 -9.66
N ALA A 170 2.68 -7.15 -9.42
CA ALA A 170 2.04 -6.95 -8.12
C ALA A 170 1.25 -8.15 -7.58
N MET A 171 0.77 -9.10 -8.39
CA MET A 171 0.10 -10.29 -7.82
C MET A 171 1.05 -11.20 -7.05
N SER A 172 2.31 -11.32 -7.50
CA SER A 172 3.35 -11.98 -6.71
C SER A 172 3.79 -11.12 -5.52
N GLY A 173 3.73 -9.78 -5.68
CA GLY A 173 4.09 -8.80 -4.67
C GLY A 173 3.12 -8.75 -3.49
N VAL A 174 1.80 -8.74 -3.72
CA VAL A 174 0.75 -8.72 -2.67
C VAL A 174 0.85 -9.96 -1.80
N ASN A 175 1.00 -11.13 -2.41
CA ASN A 175 1.15 -12.37 -1.65
C ASN A 175 2.45 -12.37 -0.85
N LYS A 176 3.61 -12.01 -1.45
CA LYS A 176 4.88 -11.87 -0.72
C LYS A 176 4.78 -10.85 0.43
N LEU A 177 4.13 -9.72 0.19
CA LEU A 177 3.89 -8.68 1.19
C LEU A 177 3.06 -9.21 2.34
N LEU A 178 1.96 -9.92 2.04
CA LEU A 178 1.11 -10.52 3.05
C LEU A 178 1.86 -11.59 3.84
N SER A 179 2.58 -12.50 3.19
CA SER A 179 3.40 -13.50 3.88
C SER A 179 4.46 -12.86 4.78
N ALA A 180 5.11 -11.78 4.32
CA ALA A 180 6.09 -11.03 5.12
C ALA A 180 5.43 -10.31 6.30
N LEU A 181 4.26 -9.70 6.11
CA LEU A 181 3.49 -9.07 7.19
C LEU A 181 3.02 -10.09 8.21
N LEU A 182 2.54 -11.26 7.79
CA LEU A 182 2.14 -12.35 8.68
C LEU A 182 3.32 -12.82 9.52
N LEU A 183 4.50 -12.99 8.91
CA LEU A 183 5.73 -13.35 9.62
C LEU A 183 6.11 -12.31 10.68
N ILE A 184 6.05 -11.03 10.32
CA ILE A 184 6.45 -9.92 11.21
C ILE A 184 5.39 -9.65 12.29
N SER A 185 4.11 -9.90 11.99
CA SER A 185 2.97 -9.55 12.85
C SER A 185 3.09 -10.14 14.26
N ARG A 186 3.60 -11.38 14.35
CA ARG A 186 3.77 -12.08 15.63
C ARG A 186 4.85 -11.45 16.51
N HIS A 187 5.92 -10.96 15.91
CA HIS A 187 7.06 -10.40 16.66
C HIS A 187 6.90 -8.91 16.95
N LYS A 188 6.17 -8.19 16.11
CA LYS A 188 5.90 -6.76 16.26
C LYS A 188 4.54 -6.46 16.89
N ASP A 189 3.76 -7.48 17.26
CA ASP A 189 2.40 -7.34 17.77
C ASP A 189 1.51 -6.48 16.84
N LEU A 190 1.51 -6.84 15.55
CA LEU A 190 0.76 -6.09 14.54
C LEU A 190 -0.63 -6.70 14.36
N SER A 191 -1.67 -5.88 14.40
CA SER A 191 -2.98 -6.27 13.91
C SER A 191 -3.08 -5.93 12.42
N ILE A 192 -3.46 -6.89 11.58
CA ILE A 192 -3.57 -6.73 10.14
C ILE A 192 -5.03 -6.88 9.75
N LEU A 193 -5.54 -5.94 8.97
CA LEU A 193 -6.86 -6.02 8.35
C LEU A 193 -6.67 -6.02 6.84
N PHE A 194 -7.06 -7.11 6.20
CA PHE A 194 -6.91 -7.28 4.77
C PHE A 194 -8.24 -7.18 4.06
N ILE A 195 -8.38 -6.26 3.11
CA ILE A 195 -9.56 -6.13 2.26
C ILE A 195 -9.26 -6.78 0.91
N THR A 196 -10.11 -7.71 0.49
CA THR A 196 -10.09 -8.26 -0.86
C THR A 196 -11.47 -8.49 -1.42
N GLN A 197 -11.54 -8.51 -2.75
CA GLN A 197 -12.73 -8.92 -3.47
C GLN A 197 -12.87 -10.44 -3.47
N ASN A 198 -11.80 -11.21 -3.69
CA ASN A 198 -11.90 -12.66 -3.81
C ASN A 198 -10.82 -13.35 -2.98
N SER A 199 -11.21 -14.28 -2.11
CA SER A 199 -10.25 -15.05 -1.33
C SER A 199 -9.35 -15.96 -2.18
N ALA A 200 -9.71 -16.26 -3.44
CA ALA A 200 -8.84 -16.98 -4.36
C ALA A 200 -7.48 -16.30 -4.54
N ASN A 201 -7.45 -14.96 -4.52
CA ASN A 201 -6.24 -14.14 -4.69
C ASN A 201 -5.31 -14.18 -3.47
N LEU A 202 -5.85 -14.57 -2.31
CA LEU A 202 -5.11 -14.69 -1.07
C LEU A 202 -4.35 -16.01 -0.98
N GLU A 203 -3.13 -15.97 -0.45
CA GLU A 203 -2.42 -17.18 -0.05
C GLU A 203 -3.26 -18.01 0.94
N VAL A 204 -3.30 -19.33 0.75
CA VAL A 204 -4.06 -20.26 1.62
C VAL A 204 -3.72 -20.05 3.09
N ASN A 205 -2.43 -19.85 3.38
CA ASN A 205 -1.94 -19.69 4.75
C ASN A 205 -2.44 -18.40 5.40
N ALA A 206 -2.65 -17.33 4.64
CA ALA A 206 -3.23 -16.10 5.17
C ALA A 206 -4.67 -16.32 5.64
N ILE A 207 -5.47 -17.05 4.86
CA ILE A 207 -6.85 -17.39 5.22
C ILE A 207 -6.88 -18.30 6.45
N ARG A 208 -5.97 -19.28 6.54
CA ARG A 208 -5.87 -20.20 7.68
C ARG A 208 -5.42 -19.52 8.98
N GLN A 209 -4.72 -18.40 8.88
CA GLN A 209 -4.25 -17.63 10.03
C GLN A 209 -5.20 -16.48 10.41
N ALA A 210 -6.29 -16.28 9.66
CA ALA A 210 -7.27 -15.25 9.98
C ALA A 210 -8.01 -15.62 11.26
N ASP A 211 -8.04 -14.70 12.22
CA ASP A 211 -8.80 -14.84 13.46
C ASP A 211 -10.29 -14.54 13.25
N PHE A 212 -10.63 -13.74 12.24
CA PHE A 212 -12.01 -13.44 11.89
C PHE A 212 -12.18 -13.06 10.41
N LEU A 213 -13.39 -13.30 9.90
CA LEU A 213 -13.83 -12.89 8.58
C LEU A 213 -15.01 -11.91 8.71
N LEU A 214 -14.96 -10.81 7.95
CA LEU A 214 -16.06 -9.87 7.80
C LEU A 214 -16.53 -9.93 6.35
N MET A 215 -17.72 -10.47 6.13
CA MET A 215 -18.26 -10.72 4.80
C MET A 215 -19.31 -9.65 4.47
N LYS A 216 -19.06 -8.87 3.43
CA LYS A 216 -20.06 -8.03 2.77
C LYS A 216 -20.81 -8.88 1.73
N PRO A 217 -21.99 -8.43 1.23
CA PRO A 217 -22.67 -9.15 0.16
C PRO A 217 -21.74 -9.47 -1.02
N SER A 218 -21.84 -10.70 -1.55
CA SER A 218 -21.11 -11.11 -2.76
C SER A 218 -22.01 -11.08 -3.98
N SER A 219 -21.42 -11.00 -5.19
CA SER A 219 -22.15 -11.31 -6.42
C SER A 219 -22.16 -12.83 -6.67
N LEU A 220 -23.10 -13.31 -7.48
CA LEU A 220 -23.20 -14.72 -7.88
C LEU A 220 -21.90 -15.21 -8.50
N LEU A 221 -21.40 -14.50 -9.53
CA LEU A 221 -20.16 -14.87 -10.23
C LEU A 221 -18.95 -14.90 -9.28
N GLN A 222 -18.89 -13.96 -8.35
CA GLN A 222 -17.82 -13.92 -7.36
C GLN A 222 -17.88 -15.13 -6.41
N MET A 223 -19.07 -15.56 -5.98
CA MET A 223 -19.22 -16.77 -5.16
C MET A 223 -18.71 -18.03 -5.87
N ASP A 224 -18.87 -18.13 -7.19
CA ASP A 224 -18.39 -19.28 -7.96
C ASP A 224 -16.87 -19.38 -7.98
N PHE A 225 -16.19 -18.23 -7.97
CA PHE A 225 -14.72 -18.16 -7.89
C PHE A 225 -14.17 -18.13 -6.47
N GLU A 226 -15.01 -18.15 -5.43
CA GLU A 226 -14.56 -18.21 -4.05
C GLU A 226 -14.08 -19.61 -3.65
N ARG A 227 -13.14 -19.66 -2.70
CA ARG A 227 -12.64 -20.93 -2.14
C ARG A 227 -13.77 -21.67 -1.44
N LYS A 228 -13.75 -23.01 -1.54
CA LYS A 228 -14.84 -23.89 -1.06
C LYS A 228 -15.34 -23.54 0.35
N GLY A 229 -14.43 -23.40 1.33
CA GLY A 229 -14.82 -23.07 2.71
C GLY A 229 -15.52 -21.71 2.85
N ILE A 230 -15.04 -20.68 2.17
CA ILE A 230 -15.66 -19.33 2.20
C ILE A 230 -16.98 -19.32 1.43
N ARG A 231 -17.03 -20.04 0.30
CA ARG A 231 -18.24 -20.21 -0.52
C ARG A 231 -19.37 -20.88 0.27
N GLU A 232 -19.06 -21.91 1.04
CA GLU A 232 -20.02 -22.58 1.92
C GLU A 232 -20.58 -21.61 2.96
N ARG A 233 -19.74 -20.76 3.57
CA ARG A 233 -20.21 -19.71 4.49
C ARG A 233 -21.09 -18.67 3.81
N TYR A 234 -20.78 -18.25 2.59
CA TYR A 234 -21.67 -17.35 1.84
C TYR A 234 -23.04 -17.97 1.59
N ARG A 235 -23.09 -19.24 1.19
CA ARG A 235 -24.35 -19.97 0.94
C ARG A 235 -25.19 -20.12 2.20
N GLU A 236 -24.54 -20.39 3.34
CA GLU A 236 -25.20 -20.49 4.65
C GLU A 236 -25.98 -19.19 4.99
N VAL A 237 -25.43 -18.03 4.61
CA VAL A 237 -25.98 -16.73 5.03
C VAL A 237 -26.61 -15.89 3.90
N GLU A 238 -26.67 -16.41 2.67
CA GLU A 238 -27.14 -15.70 1.49
C GLU A 238 -28.59 -15.20 1.62
N GLY A 239 -29.47 -16.04 2.18
CA GLY A 239 -30.86 -15.68 2.45
C GLY A 239 -30.99 -14.47 3.38
N HIS A 240 -30.10 -14.35 4.36
CA HIS A 240 -30.08 -13.22 5.29
C HIS A 240 -29.58 -11.93 4.63
N PHE A 241 -28.56 -12.00 3.76
CA PHE A 241 -28.15 -10.82 2.98
C PHE A 241 -29.29 -10.29 2.11
N SER A 242 -30.09 -11.17 1.51
CA SER A 242 -31.27 -10.77 0.74
C SER A 242 -32.34 -10.15 1.62
N ARG A 243 -32.63 -10.74 2.79
CA ARG A 243 -33.58 -10.20 3.78
C ARG A 243 -33.19 -8.82 4.29
N PHE A 244 -31.89 -8.55 4.45
CA PHE A 244 -31.38 -7.31 5.05
C PHE A 244 -30.81 -6.30 4.04
N ARG A 245 -31.06 -6.45 2.74
CA ARG A 245 -30.47 -5.63 1.66
C ARG A 245 -30.63 -4.10 1.85
N GLY A 246 -31.67 -3.65 2.57
CA GLY A 246 -31.91 -2.22 2.86
C GLY A 246 -31.04 -1.64 4.00
N LYS A 247 -30.35 -2.47 4.78
CA LYS A 247 -29.51 -2.03 5.89
C LYS A 247 -28.15 -1.57 5.36
N LYS A 248 -27.86 -0.27 5.47
CA LYS A 248 -26.55 0.28 5.08
C LYS A 248 -25.46 -0.29 5.99
N GLY A 249 -24.29 -0.55 5.40
CA GLY A 249 -23.15 -1.08 6.17
C GLY A 249 -23.32 -2.53 6.63
N LEU A 250 -24.32 -3.27 6.11
CA LEU A 250 -24.52 -4.68 6.47
C LEU A 250 -23.26 -5.52 6.24
N THR A 251 -22.87 -6.27 7.26
CA THR A 251 -21.73 -7.19 7.30
C THR A 251 -22.13 -8.43 8.07
N TYR A 252 -21.76 -9.60 7.56
CA TYR A 252 -21.74 -10.81 8.37
C TYR A 252 -20.37 -10.96 9.03
N ALA A 253 -20.32 -10.96 10.36
CA ALA A 253 -19.12 -11.22 11.12
C ALA A 253 -19.04 -12.71 11.45
N TYR A 254 -17.87 -13.30 11.23
CA TYR A 254 -17.60 -14.72 11.45
C TYR A 254 -16.28 -14.87 12.21
N SER A 255 -16.37 -15.29 13.47
CA SER A 255 -15.26 -15.53 14.38
C SER A 255 -15.65 -16.55 15.46
N ASP A 256 -14.69 -16.96 16.29
CA ASP A 256 -14.97 -17.83 17.45
C ASP A 256 -15.80 -17.12 18.55
N HIS A 257 -15.76 -15.78 18.61
CA HIS A 257 -16.43 -14.99 19.63
C HIS A 257 -17.84 -14.53 19.24
N TYR A 258 -18.11 -14.46 17.93
CA TYR A 258 -19.38 -13.98 17.40
C TYR A 258 -19.58 -14.44 15.96
N ARG A 259 -20.81 -14.90 15.69
CA ARG A 259 -21.35 -15.14 14.36
C ARG A 259 -22.66 -14.41 14.24
N GLY A 260 -22.78 -13.49 13.29
CA GLY A 260 -24.01 -12.74 13.12
C GLY A 260 -23.89 -11.54 12.18
N PHE A 261 -25.02 -10.92 11.91
CA PHE A 261 -25.12 -9.73 11.08
C PHE A 261 -24.98 -8.47 11.93
N VAL A 262 -24.14 -7.57 11.46
CA VAL A 262 -23.93 -6.24 12.04
C VAL A 262 -24.04 -5.18 10.97
N THR A 263 -24.20 -3.93 11.42
CA THR A 263 -24.11 -2.74 10.58
C THR A 263 -23.09 -1.79 11.17
N ASN A 264 -22.49 -0.99 10.29
CA ASN A 264 -21.51 0.02 10.66
C ASN A 264 -21.85 1.34 9.97
N SER A 265 -21.62 2.45 10.67
CA SER A 265 -21.61 3.77 10.05
C SER A 265 -20.32 3.96 9.24
N LEU A 266 -20.32 4.96 8.36
CA LEU A 266 -19.11 5.40 7.64
C LEU A 266 -18.15 6.08 8.64
N PRO A 267 -16.83 5.98 8.48
CA PRO A 267 -15.88 6.66 9.37
C PRO A 267 -16.06 8.17 9.35
N SER A 268 -15.68 8.87 10.43
CA SER A 268 -15.96 10.31 10.61
C SER A 268 -15.39 11.21 9.51
N PHE A 269 -14.32 10.75 8.84
CA PHE A 269 -13.64 11.44 7.75
C PHE A 269 -14.01 10.91 6.37
N TRP A 270 -15.02 10.05 6.26
CA TRP A 270 -15.41 9.47 4.98
C TRP A 270 -15.84 10.56 3.99
N SER A 271 -15.31 10.48 2.78
CA SER A 271 -15.70 11.35 1.67
C SER A 271 -15.69 10.58 0.36
N GLU A 272 -16.33 11.12 -0.68
CA GLU A 272 -16.22 10.54 -2.02
C GLU A 272 -14.77 10.42 -2.51
N LYS A 273 -13.90 11.34 -2.10
CA LYS A 273 -12.47 11.30 -2.45
C LYS A 273 -11.80 10.07 -1.86
N VAL A 274 -12.05 9.78 -0.57
CA VAL A 274 -11.57 8.55 0.08
C VAL A 274 -12.10 7.31 -0.65
N SER A 275 -13.39 7.31 -1.02
CA SER A 275 -13.99 6.19 -1.76
C SER A 275 -13.42 6.00 -3.17
N LYS A 276 -12.93 7.07 -3.81
CA LYS A 276 -12.40 7.08 -5.19
C LYS A 276 -10.88 7.23 -5.22
N ALA A 277 -10.19 7.11 -4.08
CA ALA A 277 -8.74 7.35 -3.98
C ALA A 277 -7.92 6.49 -4.95
N TYR A 278 -8.45 5.32 -5.33
CA TYR A 278 -7.87 4.41 -6.32
C TYR A 278 -7.86 4.97 -7.75
N MET A 279 -8.82 5.82 -8.13
CA MET A 279 -8.91 6.40 -9.48
C MET A 279 -7.87 7.50 -9.72
N GLY A 280 -7.48 8.23 -8.68
CA GLY A 280 -6.61 9.41 -8.81
C GLY A 280 -5.13 9.09 -9.03
N ASN A 281 -4.69 7.90 -8.62
CA ASN A 281 -3.28 7.50 -8.72
C ASN A 281 -2.81 7.29 -10.16
N GLU A 282 -3.70 6.96 -11.10
CA GLU A 282 -3.34 6.78 -12.51
C GLU A 282 -2.98 8.10 -13.19
N GLY A 283 -3.80 9.15 -13.04
CA GLY A 283 -3.54 10.44 -13.70
C GLY A 283 -2.25 11.11 -13.22
N VAL A 284 -1.97 11.03 -11.91
CA VAL A 284 -0.76 11.64 -11.32
C VAL A 284 0.48 10.83 -11.66
N ARG A 285 0.43 9.49 -11.60
CA ARG A 285 1.59 8.64 -11.94
C ARG A 285 1.82 8.55 -13.45
N ALA A 286 0.79 8.60 -14.29
CA ALA A 286 0.91 8.70 -15.74
C ALA A 286 1.58 10.01 -16.14
N ALA A 287 1.15 11.14 -15.56
CA ALA A 287 1.79 12.44 -15.77
C ALA A 287 3.26 12.45 -15.27
N GLU A 288 3.56 11.81 -14.13
CA GLU A 288 4.95 11.68 -13.66
C GLU A 288 5.79 10.78 -14.59
N ARG A 289 5.22 9.71 -15.17
CA ARG A 289 5.90 8.84 -16.16
C ARG A 289 6.17 9.55 -17.49
N GLU A 290 5.22 10.35 -17.99
CA GLU A 290 5.43 11.19 -19.18
C GLU A 290 6.48 12.29 -18.94
N MET A 291 6.54 12.87 -17.74
CA MET A 291 7.55 13.87 -17.40
C MET A 291 8.96 13.28 -17.23
N THR A 292 9.08 12.03 -16.80
CA THR A 292 10.37 11.37 -16.54
C THR A 292 10.90 10.53 -17.69
N ASN A 293 10.06 10.21 -18.69
CA ASN A 293 10.49 9.47 -19.88
C ASN A 293 10.44 10.36 -21.14
N PRO A 294 11.55 11.01 -21.54
CA PRO A 294 11.60 11.87 -22.71
C PRO A 294 11.32 11.14 -24.04
N SER A 295 11.36 9.81 -24.08
CA SER A 295 11.03 9.02 -25.28
C SER A 295 9.53 8.95 -25.60
N LEU A 296 8.66 9.32 -24.66
CA LEU A 296 7.20 9.37 -24.83
C LEU A 296 6.67 10.72 -25.34
N ARG A 297 7.55 11.72 -25.48
CA ARG A 297 7.23 12.98 -26.17
C ARG A 297 7.51 12.81 -27.67
N ARG A 298 6.59 12.15 -28.38
CA ARG A 298 6.54 12.16 -29.84
C ARG A 298 5.25 12.82 -30.29
#